data_AF-A0A517R1H5-F1
#
_entry.id   AF-A0A517R1H5-F1
#
_cell.length_a   1.000
_cell.length_b   1.000
_cell.length_c   1.000
_cell.angle_alpha   90.00
_cell.angle_beta   90.00
_cell.angle_gamma   90.00
#
_symmetry.space_group_name_H-M   'P 1'
#
loop_
_entity.id
_entity.type
_entity.pdbx_description
1 polymer ?
#
loop_
_entity_poly.entity_id
_entity_poly.type
_entity_poly.pdbx_seq_one_letter_code
_entity_poly.pdbx_strand_id
1 'polypeptide(L)'
;MKVQHLLNYLSCLQGPLCETGGSKAANDLASACESLNAFGDMKVEDFAAFLKLAEHYKRTGEVPVTAGRKKVTKKAADPERIKKAAQTVSDLYEKSIDRSLDYATIEAELKKINKDLSAPEMKTLCKEVNIATVPKTKKDAFEAIKGRIFDRKQSFERTAF
;
A
#
# COMPACT_ATOMS: atom_id res chain seq x y z
N MET A 1 16.86 3.69 6.51
CA MET A 1 18.20 4.29 6.54
C MET A 1 18.86 4.07 5.17
N LYS A 2 19.37 5.13 4.53
CA LYS A 2 20.18 5.04 3.30
C LYS A 2 21.62 4.65 3.62
N VAL A 3 22.31 4.02 2.67
CA VAL A 3 23.73 3.66 2.78
C VAL A 3 24.59 4.90 2.99
N GLN A 4 24.26 6.04 2.37
CA GLN A 4 24.99 7.29 2.59
C GLN A 4 25.03 7.73 4.07
N HIS A 5 23.97 7.50 4.84
CA HIS A 5 23.99 7.82 6.28
C HIS A 5 24.93 6.90 7.07
N LEU A 6 25.05 5.64 6.65
CA LEU A 6 26.01 4.70 7.22
C LEU A 6 27.45 5.11 6.87
N LEU A 7 27.70 5.47 5.60
CA LEU A 7 29.03 5.93 5.16
C LEU A 7 29.46 7.20 5.90
N ASN A 8 28.57 8.17 6.07
CA ASN A 8 28.87 9.38 6.84
C ASN A 8 29.24 9.05 8.29
N TYR A 9 28.52 8.12 8.93
CA TYR A 9 28.85 7.67 10.29
C TYR A 9 30.22 7.00 10.36
N LEU A 10 30.54 6.12 9.40
CA LEU A 10 31.84 5.45 9.32
C LEU A 10 32.98 6.45 9.08
N SER A 11 32.76 7.48 8.25
CA SER A 11 33.75 8.54 8.04
C SER A 11 34.03 9.34 9.30
N CYS A 12 33.05 9.57 10.17
CA CYS A 12 33.27 10.23 11.46
C CYS A 12 34.17 9.42 12.41
N LEU A 13 34.24 8.09 12.26
CA LEU A 13 35.09 7.23 13.09
C LEU A 13 36.57 7.27 12.68
N GLN A 14 36.90 7.80 11.51
CA GLN A 14 38.28 7.86 11.01
C GLN A 14 39.17 8.77 11.87
N GLY A 15 38.66 9.92 12.33
CA GLY A 15 39.40 10.85 13.19
C GLY A 15 39.89 10.19 14.50
N PRO A 16 38.98 9.63 15.32
CA PRO A 16 39.36 8.89 16.53
C PRO A 16 40.28 7.69 16.27
N LEU A 17 40.14 7.00 15.13
CA LEU A 17 41.01 5.88 14.75
C LEU A 17 42.45 6.33 14.46
N CYS A 18 42.63 7.51 13.86
CA CYS A 18 43.96 8.09 13.67
C CYS A 18 44.61 8.46 15.01
N GLU A 19 43.85 9.03 15.95
CA GLU A 19 44.34 9.47 17.27
C GLU A 19 44.78 8.31 18.16
N THR A 20 44.16 7.14 18.00
CA THR A 20 44.50 5.91 18.74
C THR A 20 45.67 5.12 18.13
N GLY A 21 46.34 5.67 17.10
CA GLY A 21 47.47 5.02 16.41
C GLY A 21 47.06 4.04 15.32
N GLY A 22 45.77 3.95 15.00
CA GLY A 22 45.19 3.10 13.96
C GLY A 22 45.17 3.72 12.57
N SER A 23 46.22 4.46 12.16
CA SER A 23 46.23 5.21 10.89
C SER A 23 45.99 4.32 9.66
N LYS A 24 46.52 3.08 9.67
CA LYS A 24 46.26 2.09 8.63
C LYS A 24 44.78 1.70 8.58
N ALA A 25 44.18 1.42 9.73
CA ALA A 25 42.76 1.06 9.82
C ALA A 25 41.84 2.22 9.39
N ALA A 26 42.22 3.47 9.68
CA ALA A 26 41.51 4.66 9.22
C ALA A 26 41.57 4.82 7.69
N ASN A 27 42.73 4.58 7.08
CA ASN A 27 42.90 4.59 5.63
C ASN A 27 42.13 3.45 4.94
N ASP A 28 42.18 2.24 5.50
CA ASP A 28 41.42 1.10 4.99
C ASP A 28 39.91 1.38 5.07
N LEU A 29 39.44 2.00 6.15
CA LEU A 29 38.05 2.43 6.31
C LEU A 29 37.66 3.51 5.30
N ALA A 30 38.55 4.47 5.01
CA ALA A 30 38.32 5.50 4.00
C ALA A 30 38.18 4.89 2.59
N SER A 31 39.08 3.98 2.23
CA SER A 31 39.02 3.27 0.95
C SER A 31 37.75 2.42 0.82
N ALA A 32 37.33 1.76 1.91
CA ALA A 32 36.08 1.02 1.95
C ALA A 32 34.86 1.94 1.74
N CYS A 33 34.83 3.11 2.41
CA CYS A 33 33.75 4.08 2.24
C CYS A 33 33.67 4.62 0.81
N GLU A 34 34.82 4.90 0.17
CA GLU A 34 34.88 5.36 -1.22
C GLU A 34 34.34 4.31 -2.19
N SER A 35 34.73 3.04 -2.00
CA SER A 35 34.26 1.92 -2.83
C SER A 35 32.75 1.69 -2.70
N LEU A 36 32.17 1.99 -1.54
CA LEU A 36 30.75 1.83 -1.27
C LEU A 36 29.91 3.06 -1.65
N ASN A 37 30.54 4.17 -2.06
CA ASN A 37 29.86 5.42 -2.34
C ASN A 37 28.87 5.31 -3.52
N ALA A 38 29.16 4.45 -4.50
CA ALA A 38 28.26 4.15 -5.64
C ALA A 38 26.88 3.63 -5.21
N PHE A 39 26.76 3.13 -3.97
CA PHE A 39 25.54 2.57 -3.40
C PHE A 39 24.80 3.53 -2.46
N GLY A 40 25.25 4.79 -2.35
CA GLY A 40 24.78 5.76 -1.35
C GLY A 40 23.26 5.97 -1.32
N ASP A 41 22.61 5.95 -2.48
CA ASP A 41 21.16 6.14 -2.60
C ASP A 41 20.32 4.91 -2.24
N MET A 42 20.93 3.73 -2.16
CA MET A 42 20.21 2.51 -1.79
C MET A 42 19.84 2.51 -0.30
N LYS A 43 18.77 1.80 0.02
CA LYS A 43 18.43 1.49 1.40
C LYS A 43 19.42 0.45 1.94
N VAL A 44 19.78 0.57 3.21
CA VAL A 44 20.70 -0.37 3.89
C VAL A 44 20.18 -1.81 3.81
N GLU A 45 18.87 -2.02 3.90
CA GLU A 45 18.24 -3.35 3.77
C GLU A 45 18.47 -3.97 2.38
N ASP A 46 18.25 -3.18 1.32
CA ASP A 46 18.43 -3.64 -0.06
C ASP A 46 19.93 -3.87 -0.36
N PHE A 47 20.81 -3.04 0.21
CA PHE A 47 22.26 -3.22 0.13
C PHE A 47 22.75 -4.48 0.88
N ALA A 48 22.23 -4.76 2.07
CA ALA A 48 22.57 -5.98 2.80
C ALA A 48 22.11 -7.25 2.06
N ALA A 49 20.96 -7.20 1.40
CA ALA A 49 20.49 -8.28 0.53
C ALA A 49 21.42 -8.46 -0.68
N PHE A 50 21.87 -7.36 -1.29
CA PHE A 50 22.86 -7.38 -2.36
C PHE A 50 24.19 -8.03 -1.93
N LEU A 51 24.72 -7.69 -0.75
CA LEU A 51 25.96 -8.28 -0.25
C LEU A 51 25.86 -9.81 -0.06
N LYS A 52 24.72 -10.31 0.42
CA LYS A 52 24.46 -11.76 0.51
C LYS A 52 24.42 -12.42 -0.86
N LEU A 53 23.82 -11.77 -1.86
CA LEU A 53 23.81 -12.25 -3.24
C LEU A 53 25.21 -12.27 -3.86
N ALA A 54 25.99 -11.22 -3.62
CA ALA A 54 27.37 -11.13 -4.10
C ALA A 54 28.27 -12.21 -3.48
N GLU A 55 28.12 -12.49 -2.17
CA GLU A 55 28.83 -13.59 -1.50
C GLU A 55 28.44 -14.95 -2.07
N HIS A 56 27.14 -15.19 -2.27
CA HIS A 56 26.65 -16.41 -2.90
C HIS A 56 27.22 -16.60 -4.31
N TYR A 57 27.18 -15.57 -5.14
CA TYR A 57 27.73 -15.59 -6.49
C TYR A 57 29.23 -15.86 -6.48
N LYS A 58 29.97 -15.18 -5.60
CA LYS A 58 31.42 -15.41 -5.43
C LYS A 58 31.74 -16.86 -5.06
N ARG A 59 30.90 -17.51 -4.27
CA ARG A 59 31.11 -18.89 -3.80
C ARG A 59 30.68 -19.96 -4.79
N THR A 60 29.59 -19.74 -5.50
CA THR A 60 28.93 -20.78 -6.33
C THR A 60 29.06 -20.56 -7.83
N GLY A 61 29.41 -19.34 -8.27
CA GLY A 61 29.38 -18.94 -9.67
C GLY A 61 27.97 -18.76 -10.24
N GLU A 62 26.93 -19.05 -9.46
CA GLU A 62 25.54 -18.95 -9.86
C GLU A 62 24.95 -17.65 -9.32
N VAL A 63 24.30 -16.87 -10.19
CA VAL A 63 23.48 -15.73 -9.77
C VAL A 63 22.16 -16.32 -9.30
N PRO A 64 21.81 -16.25 -8.00
CA PRO A 64 20.49 -16.66 -7.57
C PRO A 64 19.51 -15.73 -8.26
N VAL A 65 18.71 -16.28 -9.18
CA VAL A 65 17.47 -15.64 -9.61
C VAL A 65 16.59 -15.66 -8.37
N THR A 66 16.81 -14.69 -7.48
CA THR A 66 15.83 -14.37 -6.46
C THR A 66 14.57 -14.13 -7.24
N ALA A 67 13.59 -15.04 -7.12
CA ALA A 67 12.26 -14.83 -7.63
C ALA A 67 11.86 -13.46 -7.09
N GLY A 68 11.95 -12.44 -7.96
CA GLY A 68 11.96 -11.05 -7.53
C GLY A 68 10.79 -10.85 -6.59
N ARG A 69 11.02 -10.15 -5.45
CA ARG A 69 10.01 -9.77 -4.44
C ARG A 69 8.65 -9.97 -5.07
N LYS A 70 7.92 -11.06 -4.74
CA LYS A 70 6.60 -11.34 -5.32
C LYS A 70 5.87 -10.01 -5.25
N LYS A 71 5.77 -9.29 -6.38
CA LYS A 71 4.79 -8.25 -6.53
C LYS A 71 3.55 -9.07 -6.26
N VAL A 72 2.91 -8.83 -5.12
CA VAL A 72 1.56 -9.32 -4.91
C VAL A 72 0.84 -8.80 -6.13
N THR A 73 0.68 -9.68 -7.12
CA THR A 73 -0.13 -9.44 -8.30
C THR A 73 -1.44 -9.07 -7.68
N LYS A 74 -1.80 -7.77 -7.77
CA LYS A 74 -3.12 -7.28 -7.37
C LYS A 74 -4.07 -8.29 -7.95
N LYS A 75 -4.72 -9.08 -7.08
CA LYS A 75 -5.70 -10.08 -7.49
C LYS A 75 -6.61 -9.32 -8.46
N ALA A 76 -6.63 -9.77 -9.72
CA ALA A 76 -7.41 -9.10 -10.75
C ALA A 76 -8.81 -8.94 -10.18
N ALA A 77 -9.34 -7.71 -10.26
CA ALA A 77 -10.64 -7.38 -9.71
C ALA A 77 -11.65 -8.43 -10.19
N ASP A 78 -12.29 -9.12 -9.25
CA ASP A 78 -13.18 -10.22 -9.59
C ASP A 78 -14.50 -9.62 -10.10
N PRO A 79 -14.81 -9.75 -11.40
CA PRO A 79 -15.96 -9.09 -12.00
C PRO A 79 -17.28 -9.63 -11.44
N GLU A 80 -17.33 -10.88 -10.98
CA GLU A 80 -18.53 -11.44 -10.37
C GLU A 80 -18.79 -10.86 -8.98
N ARG A 81 -17.72 -10.62 -8.20
CA ARG A 81 -17.84 -9.99 -6.88
C ARG A 81 -18.29 -8.54 -6.98
N ILE A 82 -17.80 -7.81 -7.98
CA ILE A 82 -18.25 -6.43 -8.25
C ILE A 82 -19.73 -6.41 -8.65
N LYS A 83 -20.17 -7.31 -9.54
CA LYS A 83 -21.57 -7.41 -9.95
C LYS A 83 -22.50 -7.75 -8.79
N LYS A 84 -22.12 -8.71 -7.94
CA LYS A 84 -22.91 -9.05 -6.73
C LYS A 84 -23.02 -7.87 -5.77
N ALA A 85 -21.91 -7.16 -5.53
CA ALA A 85 -21.91 -5.97 -4.69
C ALA A 85 -22.75 -4.83 -5.30
N ALA A 86 -22.70 -4.63 -6.62
CA ALA A 86 -23.53 -3.66 -7.32
C ALA A 86 -25.01 -3.99 -7.18
N GLN A 87 -25.38 -5.27 -7.33
CA GLN A 87 -26.76 -5.72 -7.12
C GLN A 87 -27.22 -5.45 -5.68
N THR A 88 -26.41 -5.80 -4.67
CA THR A 88 -26.75 -5.54 -3.27
C THR A 88 -26.90 -4.04 -2.96
N VAL A 89 -26.06 -3.18 -3.55
CA VAL A 89 -26.20 -1.72 -3.41
C VAL A 89 -27.46 -1.22 -4.10
N SER A 90 -27.80 -1.72 -5.29
CA SER A 90 -29.05 -1.39 -5.99
C SER A 90 -30.28 -1.85 -5.20
N ASP A 91 -30.27 -3.07 -4.66
CA ASP A 91 -31.37 -3.61 -3.84
C ASP A 91 -31.54 -2.78 -2.55
N LEU A 92 -30.45 -2.36 -1.91
CA LEU A 92 -30.48 -1.46 -0.75
C LEU A 92 -30.97 -0.05 -1.13
N TYR A 93 -30.61 0.41 -2.33
CA TYR A 93 -31.06 1.70 -2.86
C TYR A 93 -32.54 1.70 -3.24
N GLU A 94 -33.11 0.57 -3.64
CA GLU A 94 -34.54 0.40 -3.85
C GLU A 94 -35.29 0.24 -2.52
N LYS A 95 -34.78 -0.56 -1.60
CA LYS A 95 -35.38 -0.76 -0.27
C LYS A 95 -35.25 0.45 0.65
N SER A 96 -34.46 1.45 0.30
CA SER A 96 -34.29 2.66 1.12
C SER A 96 -35.54 3.55 1.18
N ILE A 97 -36.55 3.29 0.33
CA ILE A 97 -37.88 3.91 0.42
C ILE A 97 -38.85 3.12 1.32
N ASP A 98 -38.43 1.98 1.87
CA ASP A 98 -39.24 1.21 2.82
C ASP A 98 -39.10 1.84 4.22
N ARG A 99 -40.25 2.10 4.86
CA ARG A 99 -40.33 2.69 6.20
C ARG A 99 -39.72 1.78 7.27
N SER A 100 -39.62 0.48 7.02
CA SER A 100 -39.07 -0.50 7.95
C SER A 100 -37.53 -0.65 7.88
N LEU A 101 -36.86 -0.06 6.88
CA LEU A 101 -35.42 -0.22 6.72
C LEU A 101 -34.65 0.80 7.54
N ASP A 102 -34.02 0.40 8.65
CA ASP A 102 -33.26 1.32 9.50
C ASP A 102 -31.86 1.67 8.93
N TYR A 103 -31.38 2.89 9.22
CA TYR A 103 -30.06 3.39 8.82
C TYR A 103 -28.92 2.51 9.35
N ALA A 104 -29.06 1.91 10.54
CA ALA A 104 -28.08 0.99 11.09
C ALA A 104 -27.94 -0.31 10.28
N THR A 105 -29.04 -0.79 9.70
CA THR A 105 -29.06 -2.00 8.86
C THR A 105 -28.36 -1.74 7.52
N ILE A 106 -28.60 -0.57 6.91
CA ILE A 106 -27.92 -0.14 5.68
C ILE A 106 -26.41 -0.04 5.90
N GLU A 107 -25.98 0.55 7.02
CA GLU A 107 -24.55 0.67 7.31
C GLU A 107 -23.88 -0.68 7.57
N ALA A 108 -24.58 -1.62 8.23
CA ALA A 108 -24.07 -2.96 8.48
C ALA A 108 -23.82 -3.74 7.17
N GLU A 109 -24.76 -3.68 6.22
CA GLU A 109 -24.62 -4.33 4.91
C GLU A 109 -23.52 -3.67 4.07
N LEU A 110 -23.44 -2.33 4.04
CA LEU A 110 -22.34 -1.64 3.38
C LEU A 110 -20.98 -2.00 3.99
N LYS A 111 -20.89 -2.17 5.32
CA LYS A 111 -19.64 -2.58 6.00
C LYS A 111 -19.19 -3.98 5.58
N LYS A 112 -20.11 -4.90 5.28
CA LYS A 112 -19.78 -6.23 4.73
C LYS A 112 -19.16 -6.08 3.33
N ILE A 113 -19.79 -5.30 2.46
CA ILE A 113 -19.27 -4.98 1.12
C ILE A 113 -17.87 -4.32 1.19
N ASN A 114 -17.66 -3.42 2.16
CA ASN A 114 -16.37 -2.78 2.38
C ASN A 114 -15.29 -3.75 2.89
N LYS A 115 -15.66 -4.81 3.61
CA LYS A 115 -14.73 -5.87 4.03
C LYS A 115 -14.42 -6.83 2.87
N ASP A 116 -15.42 -7.15 2.06
CA ASP A 116 -15.29 -8.13 0.97
C ASP A 116 -14.59 -7.58 -0.28
N LEU A 117 -14.71 -6.28 -0.57
CA LEU A 117 -14.12 -5.63 -1.75
C LEU A 117 -12.78 -4.97 -1.45
N SER A 118 -11.85 -5.10 -2.39
CA SER A 118 -10.58 -4.38 -2.38
C SER A 118 -10.76 -2.91 -2.83
N ALA A 119 -9.76 -2.06 -2.56
CA ALA A 119 -9.77 -0.65 -2.97
C ALA A 119 -10.02 -0.41 -4.48
N PRO A 120 -9.45 -1.19 -5.44
CA PRO A 120 -9.78 -1.04 -6.85
C PRO A 120 -11.21 -1.50 -7.18
N GLU A 121 -11.69 -2.58 -6.58
CA GLU A 121 -13.06 -3.09 -6.81
C GLU A 121 -14.12 -2.10 -6.31
N MET A 122 -13.87 -1.44 -5.18
CA MET A 122 -14.76 -0.39 -4.65
C MET A 122 -14.86 0.81 -5.60
N LYS A 123 -13.77 1.18 -6.29
CA LYS A 123 -13.81 2.25 -7.30
C LYS A 123 -14.60 1.85 -8.54
N THR A 124 -14.50 0.59 -8.96
CA THR A 124 -15.31 0.05 -10.05
C THR A 124 -16.79 0.04 -9.66
N LEU A 125 -17.10 -0.38 -8.42
CA LEU A 125 -18.46 -0.30 -7.88
C LEU A 125 -19.00 1.13 -7.93
N CYS A 126 -18.25 2.14 -7.50
CA CYS A 126 -18.68 3.55 -7.59
C CYS A 126 -19.03 4.00 -9.02
N LYS A 127 -18.36 3.45 -10.04
CA LYS A 127 -18.68 3.73 -11.46
C LYS A 127 -19.97 3.04 -11.89
N GLU A 128 -20.16 1.77 -11.50
CA GLU A 128 -21.37 0.99 -11.80
C GLU A 128 -22.62 1.63 -11.18
N VAL A 129 -22.53 2.08 -9.92
CA VAL A 129 -23.63 2.82 -9.27
C VAL A 129 -23.66 4.30 -9.64
N ASN A 130 -22.94 4.74 -10.67
CA ASN A 130 -23.00 6.08 -11.25
C ASN A 130 -22.79 7.22 -10.24
N ILE A 131 -21.77 7.11 -9.39
CA ILE A 131 -21.33 8.19 -8.49
C ILE A 131 -20.50 9.19 -9.30
N ALA A 132 -20.96 10.45 -9.37
CA ALA A 132 -20.42 11.49 -10.26
C ALA A 132 -18.91 11.72 -10.13
N THR A 133 -18.35 11.58 -8.91
CA THR A 133 -16.92 11.74 -8.65
C THR A 133 -16.36 10.43 -8.11
N VAL A 134 -15.53 9.73 -8.90
CA VAL A 134 -14.85 8.51 -8.45
C VAL A 134 -13.82 8.88 -7.37
N PRO A 135 -13.99 8.43 -6.13
CA PRO A 135 -13.15 8.83 -5.02
C PRO A 135 -11.73 8.27 -5.09
N LYS A 136 -10.78 9.01 -4.52
CA LYS A 136 -9.35 8.65 -4.52
C LYS A 136 -9.04 7.52 -3.54
N THR A 137 -9.72 7.47 -2.38
CA THR A 137 -9.50 6.46 -1.34
C THR A 137 -10.67 5.49 -1.21
N LYS A 138 -10.41 4.32 -0.60
CA LYS A 138 -11.45 3.31 -0.31
C LYS A 138 -12.49 3.82 0.70
N LYS A 139 -12.08 4.68 1.64
CA LYS A 139 -12.98 5.30 2.62
C LYS A 139 -13.93 6.29 1.95
N ASP A 140 -13.40 7.16 1.10
CA ASP A 140 -14.22 8.12 0.36
C ASP A 140 -15.23 7.42 -0.58
N ALA A 141 -14.86 6.25 -1.12
CA ALA A 141 -15.74 5.39 -1.92
C ALA A 141 -16.90 4.82 -1.13
N PHE A 142 -16.62 4.36 0.08
CA PHE A 142 -17.63 3.88 1.00
C PHE A 142 -18.61 4.99 1.41
N GLU A 143 -18.08 6.16 1.80
CA GLU A 143 -18.91 7.31 2.21
C GLU A 143 -19.77 7.83 1.05
N ALA A 144 -19.26 7.84 -0.18
CA ALA A 144 -20.05 8.27 -1.34
C ALA A 144 -21.23 7.33 -1.64
N ILE A 145 -21.03 6.00 -1.50
CA ILE A 145 -22.12 5.02 -1.64
C ILE A 145 -23.14 5.18 -0.51
N LYS A 146 -22.66 5.34 0.74
CA LYS A 146 -23.51 5.56 1.91
C LYS A 146 -24.37 6.81 1.75
N GLY A 147 -23.74 7.94 1.37
CA GLY A 147 -24.41 9.22 1.15
C GLY A 147 -25.54 9.10 0.13
N ARG A 148 -25.32 8.43 -1.00
CA ARG A 148 -26.35 8.24 -2.03
C ARG A 148 -27.59 7.48 -1.52
N ILE A 149 -27.41 6.44 -0.70
CA ILE A 149 -28.54 5.67 -0.15
C ILE A 149 -29.25 6.50 0.94
N PHE A 150 -28.49 7.21 1.77
CA PHE A 150 -29.03 8.03 2.85
C PHE A 150 -29.81 9.25 2.32
N ASP A 151 -29.27 9.95 1.31
CA ASP A 151 -29.92 11.08 0.65
C ASP A 151 -31.27 10.67 0.04
N ARG A 152 -31.35 9.47 -0.54
CA ARG A 152 -32.61 8.92 -1.07
C ARG A 152 -33.62 8.65 0.02
N LYS A 153 -33.21 7.99 1.12
CA LYS A 153 -34.09 7.71 2.26
C LYS A 153 -34.58 9.01 2.91
N GLN A 154 -33.69 9.96 3.14
CA GLN A 154 -34.02 11.27 3.69
C GLN A 154 -34.97 12.04 2.76
N SER A 155 -34.80 11.94 1.44
CA SER A 155 -35.73 12.55 0.47
C SER A 155 -37.12 11.92 0.55
N PHE A 156 -37.20 10.59 0.69
CA PHE A 156 -38.48 9.88 0.89
C PHE A 156 -39.16 10.28 2.20
N GLU A 157 -38.42 10.31 3.31
CA GLU A 157 -38.93 10.74 4.62
C GLU A 157 -39.42 12.19 4.60
N ARG A 158 -38.81 13.06 3.77
CA ARG A 158 -39.25 14.47 3.60
C ARG A 158 -40.50 14.63 2.74
N THR A 159 -40.72 13.74 1.77
CA THR A 159 -41.92 13.78 0.89
C THR A 159 -43.09 12.94 1.41
N ALA A 160 -42.87 12.09 2.41
CA ALA A 160 -43.89 11.24 3.04
C ALA A 160 -44.57 11.89 4.26
N PHE A 161 -44.32 13.17 4.51
CA PHE A 161 -45.08 14.06 5.39
C PHE A 161 -46.15 14.83 4.58
#